data_AF-A0A1W1W608-F1
#
_entry.id   AF-A0A1W1W608-F1
#
_cell.length_a   1.000
_cell.length_b   1.000
_cell.length_c   1.000
_cell.angle_alpha   90.00
_cell.angle_beta   90.00
_cell.angle_gamma   90.00
#
_symmetry.space_group_name_H-M   'P 1'
#
loop_
_entity.id
_entity.type
_entity.pdbx_description
1 polymer ?
#
loop_
_entity_poly.entity_id
_entity_poly.type
_entity_poly.pdbx_seq_one_letter_code
_entity_poly.pdbx_strand_id
1 'polypeptide(L)'
;MDYDDRRRYRRLKLLTTIGPTLFVAVAETVRFYYLRRILPPASVSLVAVAVTLVGAAGFSSYVFDVIEKMENERREYQDAMLALQERERLAREMHDGLAQTLAVINLKVYQAKTLLDGMRLDELRKELDDIRCAVNKSYSEVRQSLYDLRAGKRLEEGFWTAVRTLANDFQEGTKVAVEVEALPNDGVPWNDMASVQILRIIQESLANVRKHAEAKHVKITAAIHDDIVELKVIDDGKGFVMGTTPPNHHFGLGIMQERAQTFGGRVSIHSQPGQGTVVTITYQIDGDKGGEVVGKGKNYVSG
;
A
#
# COMPACT_ATOMS: atom_id res chain seq x y z
N MET A 1 10.46 13.00 23.44
CA MET A 1 10.13 14.45 23.37
C MET A 1 11.43 15.21 23.60
N ASP A 2 11.95 15.78 22.51
CA ASP A 2 13.27 16.42 22.48
C ASP A 2 13.31 17.66 23.40
N TYR A 3 14.51 18.05 23.82
CA TYR A 3 14.72 19.20 24.72
C TYR A 3 14.23 20.51 24.08
N ASP A 4 14.35 20.63 22.75
CA ASP A 4 13.99 21.84 22.01
C ASP A 4 12.46 22.02 21.87
N ASP A 5 11.71 20.92 21.75
CA ASP A 5 10.24 20.91 21.74
C ASP A 5 9.65 21.46 23.04
N ARG A 6 10.24 21.08 24.18
CA ARG A 6 9.80 21.58 25.49
C ARG A 6 10.05 23.07 25.68
N ARG A 7 11.02 23.65 24.96
CA ARG A 7 11.30 25.09 24.99
C ARG A 7 10.35 25.85 24.05
N ARG A 8 10.09 25.32 22.85
CA ARG A 8 9.10 25.88 21.91
C ARG A 8 7.70 25.89 22.49
N TYR A 9 7.25 24.77 23.08
CA TYR A 9 5.93 24.67 23.70
C TYR A 9 5.75 25.66 24.86
N ARG A 10 6.77 25.81 25.72
CA ARG A 10 6.74 26.80 26.81
C ARG A 10 6.65 28.24 26.29
N ARG A 11 7.38 28.59 25.23
CA ARG A 11 7.30 29.91 24.60
C ARG A 11 5.92 30.17 24.02
N LEU A 12 5.35 29.21 23.29
CA LEU A 12 4.02 29.35 22.70
C LEU A 12 2.94 29.49 23.78
N LYS A 13 3.01 28.70 24.86
CA LYS A 13 2.10 28.82 26.00
C LYS A 13 2.20 30.19 26.68
N LEU A 14 3.42 30.70 26.85
CA LEU A 14 3.63 32.01 27.46
C LEU A 14 3.13 33.14 26.55
N LEU A 15 3.40 33.05 25.25
CA LEU A 15 2.94 34.00 24.24
C LEU A 15 1.41 34.05 24.17
N THR A 16 0.76 32.90 24.22
CA THR A 16 -0.71 32.81 24.13
C THR A 16 -1.43 33.28 25.39
N THR A 17 -0.79 33.13 26.55
CA THR A 17 -1.36 33.59 27.84
C THR A 17 -1.15 35.10 28.05
N ILE A 18 0.03 35.63 27.69
CA ILE A 18 0.40 37.02 27.99
C ILE A 18 0.04 37.96 26.83
N GLY A 19 0.13 37.50 25.59
CA GLY A 19 -0.03 38.33 24.38
C GLY A 19 -1.35 39.11 24.32
N PRO A 20 -2.51 38.45 24.41
CA PRO A 20 -3.81 39.12 24.37
C PRO A 20 -3.99 40.14 25.50
N THR A 21 -3.56 39.78 26.70
CA THR A 21 -3.66 40.64 27.89
C THR A 21 -2.81 41.90 27.72
N LEU A 22 -1.57 41.76 27.24
CA LEU A 22 -0.68 42.88 26.97
C LEU A 22 -1.23 43.75 25.83
N PHE A 23 -1.76 43.15 24.77
CA PHE A 23 -2.37 43.86 23.65
C PHE A 23 -3.53 44.74 24.10
N VAL A 24 -4.45 44.19 24.91
CA VAL A 24 -5.57 44.94 25.48
C VAL A 24 -5.08 46.08 26.39
N ALA A 25 -4.10 45.82 27.25
CA ALA A 25 -3.53 46.85 28.13
C ALA A 25 -2.90 48.02 27.35
N VAL A 26 -2.17 47.72 26.28
CA VAL A 26 -1.58 48.74 25.38
C VAL A 26 -2.68 49.51 24.65
N ALA A 27 -3.66 48.81 24.07
CA ALA A 27 -4.78 49.44 23.36
C ALA A 27 -5.59 50.37 24.28
N GLU A 28 -5.84 49.96 25.52
CA GLU A 28 -6.50 50.77 26.54
C GLU A 28 -5.68 52.01 26.94
N THR A 29 -4.37 51.85 27.11
CA THR A 29 -3.46 52.97 27.40
C THR A 29 -3.49 54.01 26.27
N VAL A 30 -3.43 53.55 25.02
CA VAL A 30 -3.52 54.43 23.83
C VAL A 30 -4.89 55.11 23.77
N ARG A 31 -5.97 54.37 24.06
CA ARG A 31 -7.33 54.90 24.13
C ARG A 31 -7.46 56.05 25.13
N PHE A 32 -6.92 55.86 26.33
CA PHE A 32 -7.07 56.80 27.43
C PHE A 32 -6.23 58.07 27.25
N TYR A 33 -4.95 57.93 26.88
CA TYR A 33 -4.02 59.07 26.83
C TYR A 33 -4.06 59.84 25.50
N TYR A 34 -4.37 59.18 24.39
CA TYR A 34 -4.26 59.78 23.05
C TYR A 34 -5.62 59.94 22.36
N LEU A 35 -6.36 58.85 22.15
CA LEU A 35 -7.59 58.89 21.34
C LEU A 35 -8.68 59.79 21.94
N ARG A 36 -8.87 59.73 23.27
CA ARG A 36 -9.83 60.61 23.98
C ARG A 36 -9.53 62.11 23.87
N ARG A 37 -8.29 62.49 23.56
CA ARG A 37 -7.89 63.89 23.42
C ARG A 37 -8.23 64.47 22.04
N ILE A 38 -8.40 63.60 21.04
CA ILE A 38 -8.49 64.00 19.63
C ILE A 38 -9.88 63.74 19.05
N LEU A 39 -10.58 62.69 19.52
CA LEU A 39 -11.83 62.22 18.95
C LEU A 39 -13.02 62.36 19.91
N PRO A 40 -14.25 62.57 19.39
CA PRO A 40 -15.48 62.52 20.19
C PRO A 40 -15.69 61.14 20.86
N PRO A 41 -16.41 61.05 22.00
CA PRO A 41 -16.54 59.82 22.78
C PRO A 41 -17.09 58.60 22.00
N ALA A 42 -18.04 58.83 21.09
CA ALA A 42 -18.63 57.77 20.26
C ALA A 42 -17.60 57.19 19.28
N SER A 43 -16.81 58.04 18.63
CA SER A 43 -15.76 57.64 17.69
C SER A 43 -14.63 56.87 18.38
N VAL A 44 -14.22 57.28 19.58
CA VAL A 44 -13.21 56.56 20.37
C VAL A 44 -13.65 55.15 20.70
N SER A 45 -14.91 54.96 21.07
CA SER A 45 -15.46 53.65 21.42
C SER A 45 -15.50 52.72 20.20
N LEU A 46 -15.90 53.25 19.04
CA LEU A 46 -15.94 52.49 17.79
C LEU A 46 -14.54 52.08 17.31
N VAL A 47 -13.57 52.98 17.37
CA VAL A 47 -12.16 52.69 17.05
C VAL A 47 -11.59 51.64 18.01
N ALA A 48 -11.87 51.75 19.32
CA ALA A 48 -11.38 50.79 20.30
C ALA A 48 -11.93 49.37 20.02
N VAL A 49 -13.23 49.24 19.74
CA VAL A 49 -13.84 47.95 19.38
C VAL A 49 -13.23 47.40 18.09
N ALA A 50 -13.05 48.23 17.07
CA ALA A 50 -12.45 47.81 15.81
C ALA A 50 -11.01 47.30 15.99
N VAL A 51 -10.17 48.02 16.75
CA VAL A 51 -8.78 47.61 17.06
C VAL A 51 -8.76 46.30 17.83
N THR A 52 -9.64 46.13 18.83
CA THR A 52 -9.73 44.89 19.59
C THR A 52 -10.18 43.72 18.72
N LEU A 53 -11.17 43.91 17.85
CA LEU A 53 -11.64 42.86 16.94
C LEU A 53 -10.56 42.44 15.93
N VAL A 54 -9.88 43.40 15.31
CA VAL A 54 -8.80 43.12 14.35
C VAL A 54 -7.62 42.43 15.05
N GLY A 55 -7.23 42.90 16.24
CA GLY A 55 -6.16 42.28 17.01
C GLY A 55 -6.51 40.87 17.47
N ALA A 56 -7.76 40.64 17.93
CA ALA A 56 -8.24 39.32 18.31
C ALA A 56 -8.28 38.36 17.12
N ALA A 57 -8.80 38.81 15.96
CA ALA A 57 -8.86 38.01 14.74
C ALA A 57 -7.44 37.66 14.23
N GLY A 58 -6.52 38.62 14.21
CA GLY A 58 -5.14 38.39 13.80
C GLY A 58 -4.39 37.45 14.74
N PHE A 59 -4.56 37.62 16.05
CA PHE A 59 -3.99 36.72 17.06
C PHE A 59 -4.58 35.31 16.96
N SER A 60 -5.90 35.19 16.80
CA SER A 60 -6.57 33.91 16.63
C SER A 60 -6.08 33.18 15.37
N SER A 61 -5.98 33.89 14.25
CA SER A 61 -5.46 33.34 12.99
C SER A 61 -4.04 32.83 13.16
N TYR A 62 -3.16 33.62 13.78
CA TYR A 62 -1.78 33.20 14.09
C TYR A 62 -1.71 31.92 14.94
N VAL A 63 -2.55 31.83 15.98
CA VAL A 63 -2.58 30.64 16.84
C VAL A 63 -3.08 29.41 16.09
N PHE A 64 -4.14 29.54 15.28
CA PHE A 64 -4.65 28.45 14.46
C PHE A 64 -3.62 27.97 13.43
N ASP A 65 -2.94 28.89 12.73
CA ASP A 65 -1.88 28.55 11.77
C ASP A 65 -0.73 27.76 12.44
N VAL A 66 -0.33 28.16 13.65
CA VAL A 66 0.72 27.45 14.40
C VAL A 66 0.26 26.07 14.84
N ILE A 67 -0.98 25.93 15.31
CA ILE A 67 -1.54 24.63 15.71
C ILE A 67 -1.64 23.70 14.50
N GLU A 68 -2.18 24.19 13.38
CA GLU A 68 -2.31 23.41 12.14
C GLU A 68 -0.95 22.92 11.65
N LYS A 69 0.06 23.80 11.67
CA LYS A 69 1.44 23.41 11.31
C LYS A 69 1.99 22.32 12.23
N MET A 70 1.79 22.45 13.55
CA MET A 70 2.23 21.44 14.51
C MET A 70 1.49 20.11 14.35
N GLU A 71 0.20 20.14 14.03
CA GLU A 71 -0.57 18.92 13.76
C GLU A 71 -0.08 18.22 12.50
N ASN A 72 0.19 18.96 11.44
CA ASN A 72 0.74 18.41 10.20
C ASN A 72 2.13 17.80 10.42
N GLU A 73 3.05 18.52 11.08
CA GLU A 73 4.37 17.98 11.44
C GLU A 73 4.24 16.70 12.30
N ARG A 74 3.26 16.65 13.22
CA ARG A 74 3.03 15.46 14.04
C ARG A 74 2.46 14.29 13.24
N ARG A 75 1.53 14.54 12.31
CA ARG A 75 0.96 13.51 11.42
C ARG A 75 2.05 12.93 10.54
N GLU A 76 2.85 13.77 9.88
CA GLU A 76 3.99 13.32 9.07
C GLU A 76 4.97 12.46 9.87
N TYR A 77 5.28 12.86 11.11
CA TYR A 77 6.15 12.07 11.98
C TYR A 77 5.52 10.74 12.40
N GLN A 78 4.21 10.72 12.68
CA GLN A 78 3.48 9.51 13.00
C GLN A 78 3.45 8.54 11.81
N ASP A 79 3.17 9.04 10.61
CA ASP A 79 3.14 8.23 9.39
C ASP A 79 4.52 7.67 9.06
N ALA A 80 5.58 8.48 9.18
CA ALA A 80 6.95 8.03 9.03
C ALA A 80 7.32 6.94 10.06
N MET A 81 6.90 7.10 11.32
CA MET A 81 7.17 6.12 12.37
C MET A 81 6.42 4.81 12.15
N LEU A 82 5.15 4.88 11.73
CA LEU A 82 4.35 3.70 11.38
C LEU A 82 4.99 2.94 10.20
N ALA A 83 5.43 3.66 9.17
CA ALA A 83 6.13 3.06 8.03
C ALA A 83 7.44 2.37 8.45
N LEU A 84 8.22 2.98 9.37
CA LEU A 84 9.44 2.37 9.91
C LEU A 84 9.14 1.11 10.72
N GLN A 85 8.13 1.15 11.58
CA GLN A 85 7.71 -0.01 12.39
C GLN A 85 7.24 -1.16 11.52
N GLU A 86 6.44 -0.87 10.49
CA GLU A 86 5.98 -1.90 9.55
C GLU A 86 7.16 -2.48 8.77
N ARG A 87 8.12 -1.66 8.34
CA ARG A 87 9.35 -2.13 7.68
C ARG A 87 10.18 -3.04 8.59
N GLU A 88 10.34 -2.71 9.87
CA GLU A 88 11.05 -3.55 10.83
C GLU A 88 10.32 -4.86 11.15
N ARG A 89 8.98 -4.81 11.21
CA ARG A 89 8.15 -5.99 11.43
C ARG A 89 8.27 -6.94 10.24
N LEU A 90 8.10 -6.43 9.01
CA LEU A 90 8.27 -7.20 7.77
C LEU A 90 9.68 -7.78 7.65
N ALA A 91 10.72 -7.02 8.03
CA ALA A 91 12.09 -7.51 8.04
C ALA A 91 12.28 -8.71 9.01
N ARG A 92 11.66 -8.66 10.19
CA ARG A 92 11.67 -9.77 11.16
C ARG A 92 10.91 -10.98 10.67
N GLU A 93 9.68 -10.81 10.18
CA GLU A 93 8.88 -11.91 9.63
C GLU A 93 9.60 -12.59 8.45
N MET A 94 10.24 -11.83 7.57
CA MET A 94 11.08 -12.37 6.50
C MET A 94 12.28 -13.14 7.05
N HIS A 95 13.02 -12.55 7.99
CA HIS A 95 14.22 -13.16 8.55
C HIS A 95 13.90 -14.48 9.27
N ASP A 96 12.80 -14.54 10.02
CA ASP A 96 12.41 -15.74 10.77
C ASP A 96 11.92 -16.86 9.83
N GLY A 97 11.12 -16.53 8.81
CA GLY A 97 10.71 -17.50 7.78
C GLY A 97 11.88 -18.07 6.97
N LEU A 98 12.87 -17.23 6.65
CA LEU A 98 14.14 -17.63 6.01
C LEU A 98 14.96 -18.56 6.91
N ALA A 99 15.13 -18.19 8.19
CA ALA A 99 15.91 -18.99 9.13
C ALA A 99 15.27 -20.37 9.34
N GLN A 100 13.95 -20.44 9.47
CA GLN A 100 13.21 -21.69 9.65
C GLN A 100 13.29 -22.58 8.40
N THR A 101 13.17 -21.99 7.22
CA THR A 101 13.41 -22.67 5.94
C THR A 101 14.80 -23.29 5.87
N LEU A 102 15.84 -22.49 6.16
CA LEU A 102 17.24 -22.93 6.04
C LEU A 102 17.55 -24.05 7.02
N ALA A 103 16.93 -24.04 8.21
CA ALA A 103 17.04 -25.13 9.17
C ALA A 103 16.44 -26.44 8.62
N VAL A 104 15.26 -26.39 7.98
CA VAL A 104 14.62 -27.55 7.35
C VAL A 104 15.49 -28.12 6.21
N ILE A 105 16.04 -27.24 5.37
CA ILE A 105 16.94 -27.66 4.27
C ILE A 105 18.19 -28.35 4.84
N ASN A 106 18.83 -27.77 5.86
CA ASN A 106 20.00 -28.38 6.49
C ASN A 106 19.70 -29.77 7.07
N LEU A 107 18.55 -29.94 7.73
CA LEU A 107 18.15 -31.23 8.28
C LEU A 107 17.94 -32.29 7.19
N LYS A 108 17.27 -31.92 6.10
CA LYS A 108 17.05 -32.85 4.97
C LYS A 108 18.36 -33.18 4.23
N VAL A 109 19.27 -32.23 4.06
CA VAL A 109 20.62 -32.47 3.50
C VAL A 109 21.40 -33.46 4.38
N TYR A 110 21.30 -33.33 5.71
CA TYR A 110 21.90 -34.30 6.63
C TYR A 110 21.31 -35.71 6.44
N GLN A 111 19.98 -35.84 6.33
CA GLN A 111 19.30 -37.13 6.07
C GLN A 111 19.70 -37.75 4.72
N ALA A 112 19.79 -36.94 3.66
CA ALA A 112 20.27 -37.38 2.36
C ALA A 112 21.70 -37.94 2.46
N LYS A 113 22.58 -37.31 3.24
CA LYS A 113 23.94 -37.82 3.47
C LYS A 113 23.92 -39.20 4.16
N THR A 114 23.08 -39.38 5.17
CA THR A 114 22.92 -40.68 5.86
C THR A 114 22.37 -41.78 4.94
N LEU A 115 21.42 -41.45 4.06
CA LEU A 115 20.86 -42.39 3.09
C LEU A 115 21.87 -42.80 2.00
N LEU A 116 22.73 -41.87 1.59
CA LEU A 116 23.83 -42.13 0.67
C LEU A 116 24.85 -43.10 1.28
N ASP A 117 25.25 -42.88 2.53
CA ASP A 117 26.19 -43.77 3.25
C ASP A 117 25.63 -45.19 3.43
N GLY A 118 24.30 -45.33 3.52
CA GLY A 118 23.60 -46.62 3.56
C GLY A 118 23.32 -47.28 2.20
N MET A 119 23.78 -46.70 1.08
CA MET A 119 23.48 -47.13 -0.29
C MET A 119 21.99 -47.29 -0.63
N ARG A 120 21.09 -46.54 0.04
CA ARG A 120 19.64 -46.57 -0.22
C ARG A 120 19.26 -45.57 -1.30
N LEU A 121 19.69 -45.85 -2.54
CA LEU A 121 19.66 -44.90 -3.67
C LEU A 121 18.25 -44.43 -4.07
N ASP A 122 17.21 -45.26 -3.94
CA ASP A 122 15.83 -44.87 -4.29
C ASP A 122 15.23 -43.88 -3.27
N GLU A 123 15.53 -44.06 -2.00
CA GLU A 123 15.10 -43.13 -0.94
C GLU A 123 15.91 -41.85 -0.93
N LEU A 124 17.20 -41.93 -1.26
CA LEU A 124 18.03 -40.76 -1.50
C LEU A 124 17.48 -39.88 -2.62
N ARG A 125 17.06 -40.48 -3.75
CA ARG A 125 16.44 -39.72 -4.85
C ARG A 125 15.18 -38.99 -4.39
N LYS A 126 14.32 -39.65 -3.61
CA LYS A 126 13.10 -39.04 -3.07
C LYS A 126 13.42 -37.91 -2.10
N GLU A 127 14.38 -38.09 -1.20
CA GLU A 127 14.78 -37.06 -0.24
C GLU A 127 15.41 -35.84 -0.94
N LEU A 128 16.22 -36.05 -1.99
CA LEU A 128 16.77 -34.97 -2.81
C LEU A 128 15.69 -34.18 -3.57
N ASP A 129 14.64 -34.84 -4.05
CA ASP A 129 13.49 -34.17 -4.67
C ASP A 129 12.69 -33.35 -3.65
N ASP A 130 12.50 -33.86 -2.43
CA ASP A 130 11.85 -33.13 -1.35
C ASP A 130 12.66 -31.90 -0.90
N ILE A 131 14.00 -32.01 -0.82
CA ILE A 131 14.91 -30.88 -0.59
C ILE A 131 14.73 -29.83 -1.68
N ARG A 132 14.76 -30.24 -2.95
CA ARG A 132 14.60 -29.33 -4.08
C ARG A 132 13.24 -28.64 -4.04
N CYS A 133 12.17 -29.34 -3.65
CA CYS A 133 10.85 -28.77 -3.49
C CYS A 133 10.79 -27.73 -2.35
N ALA A 134 11.38 -28.04 -1.20
CA ALA A 134 11.43 -27.12 -0.05
C ALA A 134 12.24 -25.85 -0.37
N VAL A 135 13.41 -25.99 -1.02
CA VAL A 135 14.23 -24.85 -1.48
C VAL A 135 13.44 -23.97 -2.45
N ASN A 136 12.75 -24.56 -3.41
CA ASN A 136 11.97 -23.80 -4.39
C ASN A 136 10.78 -23.07 -3.76
N LYS A 137 10.07 -23.71 -2.82
CA LYS A 137 8.96 -23.11 -2.08
C LYS A 137 9.44 -21.86 -1.33
N SER A 138 10.52 -21.99 -0.55
CA SER A 138 10.99 -20.87 0.25
C SER A 138 11.68 -19.79 -0.58
N TYR A 139 12.36 -20.15 -1.68
CA TYR A 139 12.82 -19.17 -2.66
C TYR A 139 11.66 -18.35 -3.23
N SER A 140 10.51 -19.00 -3.49
CA SER A 140 9.28 -18.32 -3.92
C SER A 140 8.72 -17.39 -2.84
N GLU A 141 8.66 -17.84 -1.58
CA GLU A 141 8.18 -17.04 -0.44
C GLU A 141 9.06 -15.79 -0.21
N VAL A 142 10.38 -15.93 -0.28
CA VAL A 142 11.32 -14.81 -0.11
C VAL A 142 11.23 -13.82 -1.27
N ARG A 143 11.15 -14.32 -2.51
CA ARG A 143 10.89 -13.47 -3.67
C ARG A 143 9.60 -12.70 -3.46
N GLN A 144 8.56 -13.40 -3.03
CA GLN A 144 7.25 -12.80 -2.82
C GLN A 144 7.30 -11.68 -1.80
N SER A 145 7.88 -11.87 -0.63
CA SER A 145 8.00 -10.81 0.39
C SER A 145 8.84 -9.61 -0.09
N LEU A 146 9.89 -9.84 -0.88
CA LEU A 146 10.66 -8.76 -1.52
C LEU A 146 9.85 -8.01 -2.58
N TYR A 147 8.92 -8.67 -3.26
CA TYR A 147 8.03 -8.05 -4.24
C TYR A 147 6.90 -7.28 -3.59
N ASP A 148 6.38 -7.77 -2.46
CA ASP A 148 5.34 -7.12 -1.66
C ASP A 148 5.77 -5.71 -1.23
N LEU A 149 7.05 -5.56 -0.86
CA LEU A 149 7.68 -4.29 -0.52
C LEU A 149 7.89 -3.34 -1.72
N ARG A 150 8.01 -3.87 -2.95
CA ARG A 150 8.23 -3.06 -4.16
C ARG A 150 6.94 -2.66 -4.87
N ALA A 151 5.89 -3.47 -4.76
CA ALA A 151 4.60 -3.22 -5.39
C ALA A 151 3.89 -1.99 -4.78
N GLY A 152 3.95 -1.82 -3.46
CA GLY A 152 3.36 -0.66 -2.78
C GLY A 152 3.90 0.68 -3.28
N LYS A 153 5.22 0.78 -3.45
CA LYS A 153 5.88 2.01 -3.93
C LYS A 153 5.49 2.40 -5.36
N ARG A 154 5.17 1.42 -6.22
CA ARG A 154 4.78 1.69 -7.62
C ARG A 154 3.35 2.21 -7.75
N LEU A 155 2.50 1.94 -6.77
CA LEU A 155 1.10 2.38 -6.78
C LEU A 155 0.94 3.85 -6.38
N GLU A 156 1.95 4.48 -5.77
CA GLU A 156 1.96 5.92 -5.46
C GLU A 156 1.82 6.79 -6.72
N GLU A 157 2.24 6.28 -7.88
CA GLU A 157 2.15 6.97 -9.19
C GLU A 157 0.89 6.59 -10.00
N GLY A 158 0.00 5.77 -9.42
CA GLY A 158 -1.24 5.27 -10.05
C GLY A 158 -1.14 3.83 -10.56
N PHE A 159 -2.26 3.11 -10.52
CA PHE A 159 -2.32 1.68 -10.88
C PHE A 159 -1.86 1.41 -12.33
N TRP A 160 -2.39 2.13 -13.31
CA TRP A 160 -2.02 1.90 -14.70
C TRP A 160 -0.61 2.37 -15.03
N THR A 161 -0.10 3.37 -14.32
CA THR A 161 1.33 3.72 -14.35
C THR A 161 2.18 2.53 -13.90
N ALA A 162 1.83 1.91 -12.76
CA ALA A 162 2.52 0.73 -12.27
C ALA A 162 2.48 -0.45 -13.26
N VAL A 163 1.33 -0.71 -13.90
CA VAL A 163 1.17 -1.75 -14.93
C VAL A 163 2.03 -1.45 -16.16
N ARG A 164 2.04 -0.20 -16.64
CA ARG A 164 2.87 0.22 -17.78
C ARG A 164 4.36 0.08 -17.47
N THR A 165 4.81 0.49 -16.28
CA THR A 165 6.20 0.31 -15.86
C THR A 165 6.56 -1.17 -15.79
N LEU A 166 5.67 -2.03 -15.27
CA LEU A 166 5.89 -3.47 -15.24
C LEU A 166 5.98 -4.07 -16.65
N ALA A 167 5.11 -3.63 -17.57
CA ALA A 167 5.13 -4.05 -18.97
C ALA A 167 6.43 -3.62 -19.68
N ASN A 168 6.88 -2.38 -19.46
CA ASN A 168 8.14 -1.87 -20.01
C ASN A 168 9.35 -2.65 -19.46
N ASP A 169 9.45 -2.82 -18.14
CA ASP A 169 10.52 -3.60 -17.50
C ASP A 169 10.58 -5.03 -18.06
N PHE A 170 9.40 -5.64 -18.31
CA PHE A 170 9.30 -6.97 -18.91
C PHE A 170 9.75 -6.98 -20.36
N GLN A 171 9.33 -6.01 -21.16
CA GLN A 171 9.69 -5.90 -22.56
C GLN A 171 11.18 -5.60 -22.74
N GLU A 172 11.81 -4.80 -21.88
CA GLU A 172 13.26 -4.57 -21.88
C GLU A 172 14.06 -5.80 -21.45
N GLY A 173 13.57 -6.51 -20.44
CA GLY A 173 14.18 -7.74 -19.94
C GLY A 173 13.94 -8.97 -20.82
N THR A 174 13.07 -8.84 -21.83
CA THR A 174 12.72 -9.92 -22.77
C THR A 174 12.75 -9.40 -24.22
N LYS A 175 12.30 -10.18 -25.19
CA LYS A 175 12.04 -9.70 -26.57
C LYS A 175 10.55 -9.84 -26.91
N VAL A 176 9.70 -9.90 -25.89
CA VAL A 176 8.25 -10.11 -26.01
C VAL A 176 7.59 -8.74 -25.98
N ALA A 177 6.77 -8.43 -26.99
CA ALA A 177 6.05 -7.17 -27.05
C ALA A 177 4.87 -7.20 -26.06
N VAL A 178 4.68 -6.11 -25.30
CA VAL A 178 3.58 -6.00 -24.34
C VAL A 178 2.70 -4.80 -24.69
N GLU A 179 1.43 -5.04 -24.94
CA GLU A 179 0.41 -4.00 -25.16
C GLU A 179 -0.45 -3.83 -23.91
N VAL A 180 -0.68 -2.59 -23.47
CA VAL A 180 -1.51 -2.26 -22.30
C VAL A 180 -2.69 -1.37 -22.73
N GLU A 181 -3.88 -1.95 -22.75
CA GLU A 181 -5.15 -1.26 -22.96
C GLU A 181 -5.76 -0.92 -21.59
N ALA A 182 -5.42 0.28 -21.11
CA ALA A 182 -5.90 0.81 -19.84
C ALA A 182 -7.33 1.36 -19.94
N LEU A 183 -8.04 1.34 -18.81
CA LEU A 183 -9.30 2.07 -18.67
C LEU A 183 -9.06 3.60 -18.65
N PRO A 184 -10.03 4.41 -19.14
CA PRO A 184 -9.93 5.87 -19.07
C PRO A 184 -9.81 6.40 -17.63
N ASN A 185 -9.07 7.51 -17.45
CA ASN A 185 -8.97 8.30 -16.19
C ASN A 185 -8.47 7.55 -14.94
N ASP A 186 -7.67 6.49 -15.09
CA ASP A 186 -7.28 5.61 -13.97
C ASP A 186 -8.48 5.03 -13.18
N GLY A 187 -9.65 5.01 -13.83
CA GLY A 187 -10.97 4.96 -13.22
C GLY A 187 -11.45 3.60 -12.76
N VAL A 188 -10.63 2.87 -12.01
CA VAL A 188 -11.13 1.78 -11.19
C VAL A 188 -10.92 2.16 -9.72
N PRO A 189 -11.98 2.18 -8.90
CA PRO A 189 -11.87 2.28 -7.46
C PRO A 189 -11.38 0.94 -6.91
N TRP A 190 -10.14 0.58 -7.25
CA TRP A 190 -9.47 -0.51 -6.58
C TRP A 190 -9.31 -0.09 -5.12
N ASN A 191 -9.80 -0.87 -4.17
CA ASN A 191 -9.29 -0.71 -2.81
C ASN A 191 -7.75 -0.91 -2.84
N ASP A 192 -6.99 -0.23 -2.00
CA ASP A 192 -5.52 -0.25 -2.07
C ASP A 192 -4.95 -1.67 -2.03
N MET A 193 -5.63 -2.58 -1.32
CA MET A 193 -5.28 -3.99 -1.24
C MET A 193 -5.49 -4.73 -2.58
N ALA A 194 -6.58 -4.46 -3.30
CA ALA A 194 -6.91 -5.02 -4.60
C ALA A 194 -5.88 -4.58 -5.64
N SER A 195 -5.54 -3.29 -5.68
CA SER A 195 -4.48 -2.75 -6.56
C SER A 195 -3.17 -3.53 -6.41
N VAL A 196 -2.73 -3.74 -5.17
CA VAL A 196 -1.50 -4.49 -4.88
C VAL A 196 -1.61 -5.95 -5.36
N GLN A 197 -2.70 -6.64 -5.05
CA GLN A 197 -2.83 -8.06 -5.41
C GLN A 197 -3.01 -8.28 -6.90
N ILE A 198 -3.74 -7.40 -7.59
CA ILE A 198 -3.91 -7.45 -9.04
C ILE A 198 -2.58 -7.23 -9.75
N LEU A 199 -1.80 -6.22 -9.33
CA LEU A 199 -0.48 -5.98 -9.90
C LEU A 199 0.44 -7.20 -9.75
N ARG A 200 0.33 -7.93 -8.63
CA ARG A 200 1.07 -9.19 -8.42
C ARG A 200 0.58 -10.32 -9.33
N ILE A 201 -0.73 -10.46 -9.53
CA ILE A 201 -1.26 -11.46 -10.46
C ILE A 201 -0.78 -11.17 -11.88
N ILE A 202 -0.75 -9.90 -12.31
CA ILE A 202 -0.17 -9.49 -13.60
C ILE A 202 1.31 -9.87 -13.67
N GLN A 203 2.09 -9.56 -12.64
CA GLN A 203 3.52 -9.87 -12.59
C GLN A 203 3.79 -11.38 -12.67
N GLU A 204 3.04 -12.20 -11.94
CA GLU A 204 3.21 -13.66 -12.00
C GLU A 204 2.78 -14.20 -13.37
N SER A 205 1.75 -13.60 -13.99
CA SER A 205 1.36 -13.93 -15.37
C SER A 205 2.51 -13.65 -16.35
N LEU A 206 3.14 -12.48 -16.27
CA LEU A 206 4.32 -12.14 -17.07
C LEU A 206 5.50 -13.07 -16.76
N ALA A 207 5.74 -13.40 -15.50
CA ALA A 207 6.79 -14.35 -15.11
C ALA A 207 6.56 -15.73 -15.73
N ASN A 208 5.31 -16.20 -15.80
CA ASN A 208 4.93 -17.43 -16.46
C ASN A 208 5.18 -17.37 -17.97
N VAL A 209 4.85 -16.24 -18.61
CA VAL A 209 5.15 -16.02 -20.03
C VAL A 209 6.64 -16.20 -20.30
N ARG A 210 7.50 -15.49 -19.54
CA ARG A 210 8.97 -15.58 -19.71
C ARG A 210 9.52 -16.98 -19.50
N LYS A 211 9.02 -17.72 -18.51
CA LYS A 211 9.55 -19.04 -18.15
C LYS A 211 9.04 -20.15 -19.07
N HIS A 212 7.81 -20.03 -19.59
CA HIS A 212 7.08 -21.18 -20.10
C HIS A 212 6.41 -20.96 -21.46
N ALA A 213 6.03 -19.75 -21.84
CA ALA A 213 5.11 -19.56 -22.95
C ALA A 213 5.77 -19.58 -24.33
N GLU A 214 7.05 -19.18 -24.47
CA GLU A 214 7.66 -18.91 -25.80
C GLU A 214 6.82 -17.92 -26.65
N ALA A 215 6.08 -17.05 -25.96
CA ALA A 215 5.22 -16.03 -26.57
C ALA A 215 6.05 -14.94 -27.26
N LYS A 216 5.44 -14.30 -28.26
CA LYS A 216 5.97 -13.09 -28.92
C LYS A 216 5.22 -11.84 -28.48
N HIS A 217 3.97 -11.99 -28.08
CA HIS A 217 3.10 -10.89 -27.68
C HIS A 217 2.35 -11.22 -26.40
N VAL A 218 2.23 -10.20 -25.56
CA VAL A 218 1.34 -10.20 -24.40
C VAL A 218 0.43 -8.98 -24.49
N LYS A 219 -0.85 -9.17 -24.18
CA LYS A 219 -1.83 -8.11 -24.11
C LYS A 219 -2.45 -8.04 -22.72
N ILE A 220 -2.44 -6.85 -22.12
CA ILE A 220 -3.08 -6.55 -20.84
C ILE A 220 -4.26 -5.63 -21.13
N THR A 221 -5.47 -6.08 -20.80
CA THR A 221 -6.71 -5.32 -21.06
C THR A 221 -7.55 -5.23 -19.81
N ALA A 222 -8.34 -4.16 -19.67
CA ALA A 222 -9.40 -4.12 -18.68
C ALA A 222 -10.70 -3.55 -19.24
N ALA A 223 -11.81 -4.03 -18.70
CA ALA A 223 -13.16 -3.59 -19.01
C ALA A 223 -13.99 -3.51 -17.72
N ILE A 224 -15.03 -2.69 -17.72
CA ILE A 224 -16.03 -2.62 -16.64
C ILE A 224 -17.38 -3.00 -17.24
N HIS A 225 -18.03 -4.00 -16.64
CA HIS A 225 -19.37 -4.46 -17.02
C HIS A 225 -20.18 -4.68 -15.74
N ASP A 226 -21.35 -4.03 -15.61
CA ASP A 226 -22.27 -4.21 -14.48
C ASP A 226 -21.60 -4.14 -13.09
N ASP A 227 -20.80 -3.09 -12.86
CA ASP A 227 -20.01 -2.88 -11.63
C ASP A 227 -18.94 -3.97 -11.36
N ILE A 228 -18.63 -4.81 -12.35
CA ILE A 228 -17.55 -5.79 -12.29
C ILE A 228 -16.41 -5.31 -13.17
N VAL A 229 -15.23 -5.19 -12.57
CA VAL A 229 -13.99 -4.98 -13.31
C VAL A 229 -13.47 -6.32 -13.77
N GLU A 230 -13.20 -6.44 -15.05
CA GLU A 230 -12.55 -7.57 -15.66
C GLU A 230 -11.17 -7.13 -16.19
N LEU A 231 -10.10 -7.73 -15.67
CA LEU A 231 -8.73 -7.52 -16.17
C LEU A 231 -8.21 -8.83 -16.77
N LYS A 232 -7.65 -8.76 -17.98
CA LYS A 232 -7.08 -9.93 -18.67
C LYS A 232 -5.61 -9.72 -18.99
N VAL A 233 -4.82 -10.76 -18.76
CA VAL A 233 -3.45 -10.93 -19.28
C VAL A 233 -3.48 -12.08 -20.28
N ILE A 234 -3.16 -11.79 -21.54
CA ILE A 234 -3.29 -12.70 -22.68
C ILE A 234 -1.91 -12.87 -23.30
N ASP A 235 -1.43 -14.09 -23.48
CA ASP A 235 -0.21 -14.38 -24.25
C ASP A 235 -0.51 -15.25 -25.47
N ASP A 236 0.32 -15.11 -26.52
CA ASP A 236 0.25 -15.90 -27.76
C ASP A 236 1.19 -17.12 -27.77
N GLY A 237 1.57 -17.61 -26.59
CA GLY A 237 2.54 -18.68 -26.44
C GLY A 237 2.01 -20.08 -26.76
N LYS A 238 2.80 -21.09 -26.40
CA LYS A 238 2.50 -22.50 -26.66
C LYS A 238 1.33 -23.06 -25.84
N GLY A 239 0.85 -22.34 -24.84
CA GLY A 239 -0.21 -22.78 -23.92
C GLY A 239 0.10 -24.11 -23.21
N PHE A 240 -0.86 -24.63 -22.47
CA PHE A 240 -0.76 -25.91 -21.77
C PHE A 240 -2.13 -26.54 -21.53
N VAL A 241 -2.16 -27.84 -21.23
CA VAL A 241 -3.39 -28.53 -20.83
C VAL A 241 -3.56 -28.39 -19.32
N MET A 242 -4.72 -27.88 -18.90
CA MET A 242 -5.09 -27.77 -17.49
C MET A 242 -5.18 -29.17 -16.85
N GLY A 243 -4.47 -29.37 -15.74
CA GLY A 243 -4.53 -30.62 -14.96
C GLY A 243 -3.48 -31.68 -15.33
N THR A 244 -2.68 -31.48 -16.40
CA THR A 244 -1.53 -32.35 -16.73
C THR A 244 -0.19 -31.75 -16.32
N THR A 245 -0.20 -30.55 -15.73
CA THR A 245 1.01 -29.85 -15.28
C THR A 245 1.58 -30.52 -14.03
N PRO A 246 2.91 -30.66 -13.87
CA PRO A 246 3.49 -31.22 -12.66
C PRO A 246 3.08 -30.40 -11.42
N PRO A 247 2.92 -31.00 -10.22
CA PRO A 247 2.49 -30.31 -9.00
C PRO A 247 3.26 -29.01 -8.71
N ASN A 248 4.56 -28.98 -9.02
CA ASN A 248 5.42 -27.82 -8.82
C ASN A 248 5.08 -26.61 -9.73
N HIS A 249 4.38 -26.83 -10.84
CA HIS A 249 3.90 -25.78 -11.74
C HIS A 249 2.50 -25.27 -11.37
N HIS A 250 1.74 -26.02 -10.55
CA HIS A 250 0.43 -25.59 -10.03
C HIS A 250 0.55 -24.55 -8.90
N PHE A 251 1.73 -24.42 -8.28
CA PHE A 251 1.93 -23.53 -7.15
C PHE A 251 1.67 -22.06 -7.49
N GLY A 252 2.15 -21.59 -8.67
CA GLY A 252 1.91 -20.22 -9.13
C GLY A 252 0.42 -19.92 -9.40
N LEU A 253 -0.32 -20.90 -9.93
CA LEU A 253 -1.75 -20.75 -10.23
C LEU A 253 -2.61 -20.76 -8.96
N GLY A 254 -2.27 -21.61 -7.98
CA GLY A 254 -2.92 -21.63 -6.66
C GLY A 254 -2.73 -20.31 -5.91
N ILE A 255 -1.50 -19.77 -5.93
CA ILE A 255 -1.21 -18.47 -5.32
C ILE A 255 -2.02 -17.35 -5.98
N MET A 256 -2.18 -17.32 -7.30
CA MET A 256 -3.02 -16.30 -7.95
C MET A 256 -4.48 -16.37 -7.47
N GLN A 257 -5.02 -17.57 -7.27
CA GLN A 257 -6.38 -17.77 -6.77
C GLN A 257 -6.52 -17.34 -5.31
N GLU A 258 -5.60 -17.72 -4.45
CA GLU A 258 -5.57 -17.29 -3.04
C GLU A 258 -5.49 -15.76 -2.94
N ARG A 259 -4.65 -15.11 -3.76
CA ARG A 259 -4.55 -13.64 -3.83
C ARG A 259 -5.87 -13.00 -4.21
N ALA A 260 -6.56 -13.55 -5.21
CA ALA A 260 -7.86 -13.03 -5.64
C ALA A 260 -8.87 -13.00 -4.49
N GLN A 261 -8.88 -14.06 -3.68
CA GLN A 261 -9.80 -14.19 -2.55
C GLN A 261 -9.56 -13.14 -1.46
N THR A 262 -8.31 -12.68 -1.26
CA THR A 262 -7.98 -11.68 -0.21
C THR A 262 -8.69 -10.34 -0.39
N PHE A 263 -9.07 -9.99 -1.62
CA PHE A 263 -9.83 -8.78 -1.93
C PHE A 263 -11.25 -9.08 -2.43
N GLY A 264 -11.75 -10.30 -2.26
CA GLY A 264 -13.09 -10.70 -2.73
C GLY A 264 -13.22 -10.87 -4.24
N GLY A 265 -12.09 -10.88 -4.98
CA GLY A 265 -12.06 -11.14 -6.40
C GLY A 265 -11.96 -12.63 -6.76
N ARG A 266 -11.98 -12.91 -8.06
CA ARG A 266 -11.78 -14.25 -8.63
C ARG A 266 -10.74 -14.20 -9.74
N VAL A 267 -9.93 -15.26 -9.83
CA VAL A 267 -9.02 -15.49 -10.95
C VAL A 267 -9.42 -16.77 -11.67
N SER A 268 -9.55 -16.70 -12.99
CA SER A 268 -9.72 -17.85 -13.88
C SER A 268 -8.60 -17.88 -14.93
N ILE A 269 -8.10 -19.08 -15.22
CA ILE A 269 -7.02 -19.30 -16.18
C ILE A 269 -7.54 -20.24 -17.26
N HIS A 270 -7.45 -19.80 -18.50
CA HIS A 270 -7.77 -20.60 -19.68
C HIS A 270 -6.51 -20.73 -20.52
N SER A 271 -6.08 -21.96 -20.79
CA SER A 271 -4.93 -22.25 -21.64
C SER A 271 -5.26 -23.42 -22.55
N GLN A 272 -4.77 -23.37 -23.79
CA GLN A 272 -4.85 -24.48 -24.73
C GLN A 272 -3.52 -24.59 -25.50
N PRO A 273 -3.01 -25.81 -25.75
CA PRO A 273 -1.81 -26.00 -26.55
C PRO A 273 -1.91 -25.31 -27.92
N GLY A 274 -0.92 -24.47 -28.22
CA GLY A 274 -0.82 -23.69 -29.45
C GLY A 274 -1.72 -22.45 -29.54
N GLN A 275 -2.48 -22.12 -28.50
CA GLN A 275 -3.41 -20.96 -28.47
C GLN A 275 -3.06 -19.95 -27.37
N GLY A 276 -1.96 -20.17 -26.63
CA GLY A 276 -1.53 -19.30 -25.54
C GLY A 276 -2.31 -19.50 -24.23
N THR A 277 -2.23 -18.49 -23.36
CA THR A 277 -2.91 -18.47 -22.06
C THR A 277 -3.61 -17.15 -21.82
N VAL A 278 -4.79 -17.22 -21.19
CA VAL A 278 -5.58 -16.08 -20.74
C VAL A 278 -5.77 -16.20 -19.23
N VAL A 279 -5.24 -15.23 -18.49
CA VAL A 279 -5.50 -15.05 -17.07
C VAL A 279 -6.52 -13.93 -16.92
N THR A 280 -7.69 -14.23 -16.36
CA THR A 280 -8.77 -13.27 -16.13
C THR A 280 -8.97 -13.04 -14.65
N ILE A 281 -9.01 -11.78 -14.24
CA ILE A 281 -9.26 -11.32 -12.88
C ILE A 281 -10.61 -10.59 -12.90
N THR A 282 -11.53 -10.97 -12.02
CA THR A 282 -12.82 -10.29 -11.87
C THR A 282 -12.97 -9.79 -10.44
N TYR A 283 -13.41 -8.54 -10.28
CA TYR A 283 -13.63 -7.90 -8.99
C TYR A 283 -14.88 -7.04 -9.03
N GLN A 284 -15.72 -7.12 -8.01
CA GLN A 284 -16.90 -6.27 -7.89
C GLN A 284 -16.48 -4.93 -7.27
N ILE A 285 -16.84 -3.84 -7.95
CA ILE A 285 -16.71 -2.49 -7.42
C ILE A 285 -17.78 -2.33 -6.36
N ASP A 286 -17.37 -2.24 -5.09
CA ASP A 286 -18.26 -1.73 -4.06
C ASP A 286 -18.49 -0.25 -4.36
N GLY A 287 -19.61 0.05 -5.03
CA GLY A 287 -20.02 1.42 -5.27
C GLY A 287 -20.10 2.14 -3.93
N ASP A 288 -19.29 3.18 -3.77
CA ASP A 288 -19.41 4.14 -2.68
C ASP A 288 -20.83 4.74 -2.73
N LYS A 289 -21.74 4.12 -1.99
CA LYS A 289 -23.01 4.75 -1.63
C LYS A 289 -22.65 5.82 -0.61
N GLY A 290 -22.35 7.01 -1.13
CA GLY A 290 -22.26 8.21 -0.32
C GLY A 290 -23.47 8.33 0.61
N GLY A 291 -23.17 8.47 1.91
CA GLY A 291 -24.07 9.00 2.94
C GLY A 291 -25.14 8.04 3.46
N GLU A 292 -24.82 7.29 4.52
CA GLU A 292 -25.60 7.31 5.77
C GLU A 292 -24.83 6.56 6.86
N VAL A 293 -24.31 7.33 7.83
CA VAL A 293 -23.88 6.80 9.12
C VAL A 293 -25.14 6.35 9.86
N VAL A 294 -25.57 5.10 9.64
CA VAL A 294 -26.59 4.47 10.49
C VAL A 294 -25.93 4.12 11.82
N GLY A 295 -26.10 5.01 12.78
CA GLY A 295 -25.88 4.73 14.19
C GLY A 295 -26.71 3.51 14.61
N LYS A 296 -26.04 2.44 15.03
CA LYS A 296 -26.65 1.40 15.84
C LYS A 296 -26.10 1.50 17.26
N GLY A 297 -26.91 2.13 18.12
CA GLY A 297 -26.78 2.06 19.55
C GLY A 297 -26.79 0.60 20.02
N LYS A 298 -25.82 0.25 20.86
CA LYS A 298 -25.89 -0.96 21.67
C LYS A 298 -26.68 -0.64 22.93
N ASN A 299 -27.86 -1.22 23.01
CA ASN A 299 -28.62 -1.37 24.24
C ASN A 299 -27.77 -2.10 25.29
N TYR A 300 -27.64 -1.49 26.47
CA TYR A 300 -27.30 -2.19 27.69
C TYR A 300 -28.47 -3.10 28.07
N VAL A 301 -28.21 -4.40 28.12
CA VAL A 301 -29.08 -5.35 28.81
C VAL A 301 -28.58 -5.45 30.25
N SER A 302 -29.47 -5.10 31.16
CA SER A 302 -29.40 -5.30 32.61
C SER A 302 -29.17 -6.77 32.97
N GLY A 303 -28.15 -7.01 33.78
CA GLY A 303 -27.96 -8.18 34.63
C GLY A 303 -27.31 -7.73 35.93
#